data_AF-A0A954PTT7-F1
#
_entry.id   AF-A0A954PTT7-F1
#
_cell.length_a   1.000
_cell.length_b   1.000
_cell.length_c   1.000
_cell.angle_alpha   90.00
_cell.angle_beta   90.00
_cell.angle_gamma   90.00
#
_symmetry.space_group_name_H-M   'P 1'
#
loop_
_entity.id
_entity.type
_entity.pdbx_description
1 polymer ?
#
loop_
_entity_poly.entity_id
_entity_poly.type
_entity_poly.pdbx_seq_one_letter_code
_entity_poly.pdbx_strand_id
1 'polypeptide(L)'
;MCVPTLQSTAFAQKGKQFGGQKQASGKGMKGGKGSGQNGRGGDAKNGKDSPAAHLPTGFQQLSKDEVKLLESLCGRVLEHIVGSQSRSKTSLLSIADYFGSMEKPKDMNVAAEGDAQPEPPISETDIGLYVLSRLDSEQRGQLGKLVTGQRTEIAEYEQLREKVLTMLQSLSQEKPPQRGFEQSLADAAKAVGEKEIGIATAQARAFADIAKSLTQEQKQFLLLVRSSPAAISTNNESIAEVRAALVKIDTRDQEAIAILAYKAACYCTGTAAQNAASRTGRSSGLFGGKSADGKEGQMTGTFLNTLNPTQQRQLYQLLGSQVRTLRTQMSRRTQVIFALDAIKTGEPAVERKLQQVGGQFAETEMQAAVTEAKALQIIKDSLTA
;
A
#
# COMPACT_ATOMS: atom_id res chain seq x y z
N MET A 1 -7.35 17.15 49.57
CA MET A 1 -7.48 15.79 50.15
C MET A 1 -8.85 15.25 49.83
N CYS A 2 -8.93 13.94 49.61
CA CYS A 2 -10.10 13.08 49.35
C CYS A 2 -10.52 12.90 47.88
N VAL A 3 -10.12 11.72 47.38
CA VAL A 3 -10.48 10.99 46.15
C VAL A 3 -11.63 10.02 46.49
N PRO A 4 -12.48 9.64 45.52
CA PRO A 4 -13.09 8.31 45.52
C PRO A 4 -12.83 7.61 44.16
N THR A 5 -11.92 6.64 44.07
CA THR A 5 -12.07 5.19 44.31
C THR A 5 -13.07 4.51 43.38
N LEU A 6 -12.50 3.84 42.36
CA LEU A 6 -13.10 2.88 41.44
C LEU A 6 -13.73 1.70 42.20
N GLN A 7 -14.94 1.27 41.78
CA GLN A 7 -15.46 -0.07 42.06
C GLN A 7 -15.71 -0.83 40.77
N SER A 8 -14.91 -1.90 40.63
CA SER A 8 -15.07 -3.01 39.70
C SER A 8 -16.34 -3.79 40.02
N THR A 9 -17.13 -4.14 39.00
CA THR A 9 -18.11 -5.22 39.08
C THR A 9 -17.88 -6.21 37.96
N ALA A 10 -17.37 -7.38 38.37
CA ALA A 10 -17.28 -8.58 37.57
C ALA A 10 -18.65 -9.27 37.52
N PHE A 11 -19.04 -9.75 36.34
CA PHE A 11 -20.14 -10.72 36.19
C PHE A 11 -19.59 -12.04 35.66
N ALA A 12 -19.51 -13.03 36.56
CA ALA A 12 -19.72 -14.45 36.25
C ALA A 12 -21.20 -14.75 36.60
N GLN A 13 -21.95 -15.75 36.12
CA GLN A 13 -21.64 -17.12 35.72
C GLN A 13 -22.95 -17.77 35.22
N LYS A 14 -22.89 -18.70 34.24
CA LYS A 14 -23.74 -19.90 34.06
C LYS A 14 -23.21 -20.60 32.80
N GLY A 15 -22.63 -21.80 32.80
CA GLY A 15 -22.77 -22.94 33.71
C GLY A 15 -23.64 -24.01 33.06
N LYS A 16 -23.06 -24.84 32.17
CA LYS A 16 -23.51 -26.22 31.92
C LYS A 16 -22.28 -27.10 31.63
N GLN A 17 -22.07 -28.06 32.52
CA GLN A 17 -21.07 -29.13 32.46
C GLN A 17 -21.82 -30.48 32.33
N PHE A 18 -21.02 -31.55 32.22
CA PHE A 18 -21.32 -32.99 32.04
C PHE A 18 -21.38 -33.42 30.57
N GLY A 19 -20.58 -34.39 30.11
CA GLY A 19 -19.62 -35.27 30.78
C GLY A 19 -19.32 -36.46 29.87
N GLY A 20 -18.12 -37.05 29.96
CA GLY A 20 -17.81 -38.32 29.28
C GLY A 20 -16.34 -38.54 28.96
N GLN A 21 -15.54 -38.86 29.99
CA GLN A 21 -14.23 -39.52 29.83
C GLN A 21 -14.38 -40.91 29.19
N LYS A 22 -13.46 -41.27 28.29
CA LYS A 22 -12.89 -42.63 28.23
C LYS A 22 -11.38 -42.56 27.94
N GLN A 23 -10.62 -43.11 28.86
CA GLN A 23 -9.20 -43.46 28.76
C GLN A 23 -8.99 -44.74 27.94
N ALA A 24 -7.85 -44.83 27.24
CA ALA A 24 -7.02 -46.02 27.07
C ALA A 24 -5.61 -45.52 26.66
N SER A 25 -4.59 -45.49 27.53
CA SER A 25 -3.55 -46.54 27.74
C SER A 25 -3.27 -47.41 26.49
N GLY A 26 -2.06 -47.58 25.97
CA GLY A 26 -0.72 -47.10 26.33
C GLY A 26 0.35 -47.79 25.45
N LYS A 27 1.62 -47.49 25.79
CA LYS A 27 2.88 -48.20 25.48
C LYS A 27 3.40 -48.27 24.03
N GLY A 28 4.64 -47.79 23.86
CA GLY A 28 5.46 -48.16 22.70
C GLY A 28 6.73 -47.32 22.48
N MET A 29 7.60 -47.16 23.49
CA MET A 29 8.98 -46.70 23.26
C MET A 29 9.79 -47.79 22.55
N LYS A 30 10.33 -47.48 21.36
CA LYS A 30 11.57 -48.07 20.86
C LYS A 30 12.39 -46.97 20.18
N GLY A 31 13.59 -46.74 20.70
CA GLY A 31 14.58 -45.85 20.12
C GLY A 31 15.20 -46.42 18.85
N GLY A 32 15.63 -45.52 17.97
CA GLY A 32 16.47 -45.81 16.82
C GLY A 32 17.24 -44.55 16.43
N LYS A 33 18.54 -44.53 16.72
CA LYS A 33 19.53 -43.59 16.17
C LYS A 33 19.64 -43.84 14.66
N GLY A 34 19.79 -42.79 13.85
CA GLY A 34 20.42 -42.93 12.54
C GLY A 34 20.02 -41.90 11.49
N SER A 35 21.05 -41.18 11.01
CA SER A 35 21.17 -40.51 9.71
C SER A 35 20.25 -39.34 9.38
N GLY A 36 20.86 -38.17 9.29
CA GLY A 36 20.33 -37.03 8.56
C GLY A 36 20.08 -37.36 7.10
N GLN A 37 18.97 -36.86 6.59
CA GLN A 37 18.72 -36.73 5.17
C GLN A 37 17.93 -35.45 4.93
N ASN A 38 18.47 -34.67 4.01
CA ASN A 38 17.90 -33.43 3.49
C ASN A 38 16.42 -33.61 3.15
N GLY A 39 15.56 -32.76 3.72
CA GLY A 39 14.16 -32.67 3.37
C GLY A 39 14.00 -32.26 1.91
N ARG A 40 13.86 -33.25 1.02
CA ARG A 40 13.26 -33.07 -0.30
C ARG A 40 11.79 -32.77 -0.08
N GLY A 41 11.41 -31.53 -0.37
CA GLY A 41 10.02 -31.07 -0.36
C GLY A 41 9.17 -31.95 -1.26
N GLY A 42 8.07 -32.44 -0.69
CA GLY A 42 7.15 -33.36 -1.32
C GLY A 42 6.39 -32.75 -2.49
N ASP A 43 6.03 -33.62 -3.41
CA ASP A 43 5.09 -33.38 -4.50
C ASP A 43 3.82 -32.72 -3.98
N ALA A 44 3.48 -31.57 -4.56
CA ALA A 44 2.24 -30.88 -4.30
C ALA A 44 1.05 -31.73 -4.78
N LYS A 45 0.49 -32.53 -3.87
CA LYS A 45 -0.88 -33.04 -4.00
C LYS A 45 -1.86 -31.88 -3.80
N ASN A 46 -2.09 -31.13 -4.87
CA ASN A 46 -3.31 -30.39 -5.21
C ASN A 46 -3.00 -29.72 -6.55
N GLY A 47 -3.72 -30.09 -7.61
CA GLY A 47 -3.48 -29.68 -9.01
C GLY A 47 -3.68 -28.19 -9.31
N LYS A 48 -3.02 -27.31 -8.55
CA LYS A 48 -2.75 -25.93 -8.93
C LYS A 48 -1.32 -25.91 -9.42
N ASP A 49 -1.13 -25.71 -10.73
CA ASP A 49 0.19 -25.50 -11.32
C ASP A 49 0.96 -24.45 -10.50
N SER A 50 2.27 -24.68 -10.33
CA SER A 50 3.15 -23.73 -9.65
C SER A 50 2.93 -22.33 -10.24
N PRO A 51 2.77 -21.27 -9.43
CA PRO A 51 2.62 -19.91 -9.95
C PRO A 51 3.79 -19.48 -10.83
N ALA A 52 4.95 -20.13 -10.70
CA ALA A 52 6.16 -19.89 -11.48
C ALA A 52 6.37 -20.90 -12.63
N ALA A 53 5.41 -21.78 -12.94
CA ALA A 53 5.57 -22.84 -13.94
C ALA A 53 5.87 -22.32 -15.35
N HIS A 54 5.44 -21.09 -15.66
CA HIS A 54 5.67 -20.42 -16.94
C HIS A 54 7.04 -19.72 -17.03
N LEU A 55 7.83 -19.73 -15.96
CA LEU A 55 9.14 -19.08 -15.89
C LEU A 55 10.28 -20.07 -16.19
N PRO A 56 11.49 -19.58 -16.57
CA PRO A 56 12.66 -20.44 -16.77
C PRO A 56 13.03 -21.22 -15.50
N THR A 57 13.74 -22.34 -15.65
CA THR A 57 14.07 -23.26 -14.55
C THR A 57 14.68 -22.59 -13.32
N GLY A 58 15.49 -21.53 -13.50
CA GLY A 58 16.09 -20.76 -12.41
C GLY A 58 15.10 -19.97 -11.53
N PHE A 59 13.84 -19.83 -11.96
CA PHE A 59 12.79 -19.04 -11.29
C PHE A 59 11.58 -19.89 -10.86
N GLN A 60 11.56 -21.19 -11.13
CA GLN A 60 10.40 -22.06 -10.86
C GLN A 60 10.10 -22.29 -9.37
N GLN A 61 11.05 -21.97 -8.49
CA GLN A 61 10.91 -22.10 -7.03
C GLN A 61 10.32 -20.85 -6.35
N LEU A 62 10.01 -19.80 -7.11
CA LEU A 62 9.48 -18.56 -6.56
C LEU A 62 8.04 -18.73 -6.03
N SER A 63 7.78 -18.08 -4.89
CA SER A 63 6.42 -17.93 -4.37
C SER A 63 5.56 -17.03 -5.25
N LYS A 64 4.23 -17.07 -5.08
CA LYS A 64 3.30 -16.21 -5.84
C LYS A 64 3.62 -14.71 -5.74
N ASP A 65 4.02 -14.24 -4.56
CA ASP A 65 4.36 -12.83 -4.34
C ASP A 65 5.70 -12.44 -4.97
N GLU A 66 6.66 -13.37 -4.98
CA GLU A 66 7.94 -13.18 -5.67
C GLU A 66 7.77 -13.19 -7.20
N VAL A 67 6.86 -14.02 -7.74
CA VAL A 67 6.51 -13.99 -9.17
C VAL A 67 5.94 -12.63 -9.55
N LYS A 68 4.97 -12.10 -8.78
CA LYS A 68 4.42 -10.76 -9.03
C LYS A 68 5.47 -9.66 -8.98
N LEU A 69 6.39 -9.74 -8.01
CA LEU A 69 7.47 -8.77 -7.88
C LEU A 69 8.45 -8.87 -9.06
N LEU A 70 8.74 -10.10 -9.53
CA LEU A 70 9.57 -10.35 -10.69
C LEU A 70 8.92 -9.84 -11.99
N GLU A 71 7.63 -10.07 -12.19
CA GLU A 71 6.86 -9.54 -13.32
C GLU A 71 6.93 -8.01 -13.35
N SER A 72 6.70 -7.37 -12.19
CA SER A 72 6.80 -5.92 -12.04
C SER A 72 8.21 -5.38 -12.33
N LEU A 73 9.25 -6.09 -11.87
CA LEU A 73 10.64 -5.75 -12.18
C LEU A 73 10.92 -5.89 -13.68
N CYS A 74 10.49 -6.98 -14.31
CA CYS A 74 10.69 -7.21 -15.75
C CYS A 74 9.97 -6.13 -16.59
N GLY A 75 8.76 -5.75 -16.21
CA GLY A 75 8.04 -4.63 -16.83
C GLY A 75 8.84 -3.32 -16.77
N ARG A 76 9.37 -2.97 -15.58
CA ARG A 76 10.22 -1.77 -15.42
C ARG A 76 11.53 -1.85 -16.22
N VAL A 77 12.17 -3.02 -16.26
CA VAL A 77 13.38 -3.22 -17.07
C VAL A 77 13.08 -2.94 -18.54
N LEU A 78 12.00 -3.49 -19.06
CA LEU A 78 11.56 -3.30 -20.44
C LEU A 78 11.24 -1.82 -20.74
N GLU A 79 10.50 -1.15 -19.86
CA GLU A 79 10.23 0.30 -19.99
C GLU A 79 11.52 1.11 -20.04
N HIS A 80 12.51 0.75 -19.21
CA HIS A 80 13.80 1.43 -19.15
C HIS A 80 14.67 1.18 -20.40
N ILE A 81 14.64 -0.04 -20.96
CA ILE A 81 15.35 -0.38 -22.20
C ILE A 81 14.75 0.38 -23.40
N VAL A 82 13.41 0.41 -23.51
CA VAL A 82 12.70 1.06 -24.63
C VAL A 82 12.73 2.60 -24.52
N GLY A 83 13.20 3.15 -23.39
CA GLY A 83 13.24 4.60 -23.16
C GLY A 83 11.85 5.21 -22.92
N SER A 84 10.84 4.38 -22.70
CA SER A 84 9.46 4.80 -22.41
C SER A 84 9.35 5.06 -20.92
N GLN A 85 9.80 6.23 -20.47
CA GLN A 85 9.57 6.60 -19.08
C GLN A 85 8.12 7.00 -18.87
N SER A 86 7.39 6.19 -18.10
CA SER A 86 6.10 6.60 -17.55
C SER A 86 6.32 7.79 -16.62
N ARG A 87 5.96 8.99 -17.09
CA ARG A 87 5.73 10.14 -16.20
C ARG A 87 4.54 9.77 -15.32
N SER A 88 4.79 9.26 -14.11
CA SER A 88 3.71 9.04 -13.15
C SER A 88 3.11 10.41 -12.83
N LYS A 89 1.90 10.69 -13.34
CA LYS A 89 1.14 11.85 -12.86
C LYS A 89 0.88 11.63 -11.37
N THR A 90 1.43 12.50 -10.53
CA THR A 90 1.16 12.48 -9.10
C THR A 90 -0.32 12.83 -8.91
N SER A 91 -1.10 11.90 -8.37
CA SER A 91 -2.48 12.15 -7.96
C SER A 91 -2.51 12.41 -6.46
N LEU A 92 -3.46 13.20 -5.96
CA LEU A 92 -3.70 13.35 -4.52
C LEU A 92 -4.10 12.02 -3.84
N LEU A 93 -4.58 11.04 -4.62
CA LEU A 93 -4.78 9.65 -4.17
C LEU A 93 -3.45 8.92 -3.90
N SER A 94 -2.36 9.36 -4.54
CA SER A 94 -1.04 8.76 -4.40
C SER A 94 -0.17 9.44 -3.33
N ILE A 95 -0.44 10.71 -3.01
CA ILE A 95 0.26 11.42 -1.92
C ILE A 95 -0.38 11.03 -0.59
N ALA A 96 0.44 10.76 0.44
CA ALA A 96 -0.02 10.51 1.79
C ALA A 96 -1.07 9.39 1.85
N ASP A 97 -0.76 8.25 1.23
CA ASP A 97 -1.66 7.12 1.09
C ASP A 97 -1.66 6.20 2.33
N TYR A 98 -1.89 6.77 3.51
CA TYR A 98 -1.80 6.03 4.78
C TYR A 98 -3.17 5.75 5.43
N PHE A 99 -4.26 6.04 4.73
CA PHE A 99 -5.61 5.96 5.28
C PHE A 99 -6.37 4.69 4.91
N GLY A 100 -5.73 3.81 4.13
CA GLY A 100 -6.30 2.54 3.69
C GLY A 100 -7.21 2.67 2.46
N SER A 101 -7.94 1.60 2.18
CA SER A 101 -8.92 1.50 1.10
C SER A 101 -10.21 0.89 1.64
N MET A 102 -11.34 1.22 1.00
CA MET A 102 -12.62 0.55 1.25
C MET A 102 -12.82 -0.71 0.39
N GLU A 103 -11.90 -1.00 -0.53
CA GLU A 103 -11.97 -2.21 -1.34
C GLU A 103 -11.98 -3.46 -0.45
N LYS A 104 -12.93 -4.36 -0.71
CA LYS A 104 -12.90 -5.69 -0.10
C LYS A 104 -11.60 -6.37 -0.55
N PRO A 105 -10.81 -7.00 0.35
CA PRO A 105 -9.83 -7.96 -0.10
C PRO A 105 -10.57 -8.97 -0.97
N LYS A 106 -10.15 -9.12 -2.24
CA LYS A 106 -10.68 -10.17 -3.10
C LYS A 106 -10.48 -11.49 -2.38
N ASP A 107 -11.54 -12.06 -1.83
CA ASP A 107 -11.55 -13.46 -1.43
C ASP A 107 -11.28 -14.27 -2.69
N MET A 108 -10.04 -14.73 -2.85
CA MET A 108 -9.59 -15.51 -4.01
C MET A 108 -10.21 -16.93 -4.06
N ASN A 109 -11.32 -17.17 -3.36
CA ASN A 109 -11.95 -18.48 -3.23
C ASN A 109 -13.39 -18.54 -3.75
N VAL A 110 -13.94 -17.50 -4.37
CA VAL A 110 -15.23 -17.62 -5.10
C VAL A 110 -14.94 -17.87 -6.57
N ALA A 111 -14.45 -19.07 -6.87
CA ALA A 111 -14.65 -19.68 -8.17
C ALA A 111 -15.99 -20.41 -8.10
N ALA A 112 -17.09 -19.74 -8.44
CA ALA A 112 -18.34 -20.40 -8.81
C ALA A 112 -19.28 -19.41 -9.51
N GLU A 113 -19.51 -19.71 -10.78
CA GLU A 113 -20.76 -19.51 -11.53
C GLU A 113 -21.18 -18.10 -11.96
N GLY A 114 -21.20 -17.95 -13.29
CA GLY A 114 -22.01 -16.96 -14.00
C GLY A 114 -21.18 -15.97 -14.81
N ASP A 115 -21.47 -15.88 -16.11
CA ASP A 115 -21.01 -14.84 -17.06
C ASP A 115 -21.53 -13.43 -16.69
N ALA A 116 -21.42 -13.03 -15.43
CA ALA A 116 -21.56 -11.65 -15.04
C ALA A 116 -20.24 -10.95 -15.36
N GLN A 117 -20.25 -10.11 -16.40
CA GLN A 117 -19.25 -9.06 -16.55
C GLN A 117 -19.05 -8.41 -15.18
N PRO A 118 -17.83 -8.41 -14.62
CA PRO A 118 -17.59 -7.73 -13.35
C PRO A 118 -17.98 -6.27 -13.55
N GLU A 119 -18.95 -5.79 -12.77
CA GLU A 119 -19.34 -4.38 -12.78
C GLU A 119 -18.07 -3.52 -12.60
N PRO A 120 -17.93 -2.41 -13.34
CA PRO A 120 -16.76 -1.57 -13.23
C PRO A 120 -16.59 -1.13 -11.77
N PRO A 121 -15.39 -1.28 -11.18
CA PRO A 121 -15.17 -0.90 -9.80
C PRO A 121 -15.49 0.59 -9.61
N ILE A 122 -16.30 0.90 -8.60
CA ILE A 122 -16.66 2.28 -8.27
C ILE A 122 -15.39 3.05 -7.89
N SER A 123 -15.21 4.22 -8.49
CA SER A 123 -13.99 5.01 -8.28
C SER A 123 -13.92 5.58 -6.86
N GLU A 124 -12.70 5.76 -6.34
CA GLU A 124 -12.47 6.38 -5.02
C GLU A 124 -13.09 7.78 -4.93
N THR A 125 -13.09 8.51 -6.05
CA THR A 125 -13.74 9.82 -6.19
C THR A 125 -15.26 9.72 -6.06
N ASP A 126 -15.90 8.71 -6.68
CA ASP A 126 -17.35 8.54 -6.57
C ASP A 126 -17.78 8.13 -5.16
N ILE A 127 -17.02 7.25 -4.50
CA ILE A 127 -17.22 6.95 -3.07
C ILE A 127 -17.06 8.23 -2.24
N GLY A 128 -16.04 9.03 -2.55
CA GLY A 128 -15.80 10.34 -1.92
C GLY A 128 -16.98 11.30 -2.03
N LEU A 129 -17.58 11.41 -3.22
CA LEU A 129 -18.78 12.23 -3.44
C LEU A 129 -19.99 11.70 -2.65
N TYR A 130 -20.14 10.38 -2.54
CA TYR A 130 -21.19 9.80 -1.72
C TYR A 130 -21.00 10.10 -0.23
N VAL A 131 -19.76 10.02 0.26
CA VAL A 131 -19.40 10.44 1.62
C VAL A 131 -19.74 11.92 1.84
N LEU A 132 -19.34 12.80 0.92
CA LEU A 132 -19.63 14.24 1.01
C LEU A 132 -21.12 14.53 1.11
N SER A 133 -21.98 13.71 0.50
CA SER A 133 -23.44 13.89 0.54
C SER A 133 -24.04 13.65 1.94
N ARG A 134 -23.29 13.03 2.85
CA ARG A 134 -23.70 12.83 4.25
C ARG A 134 -23.01 13.72 5.24
N LEU A 135 -21.93 14.39 4.84
CA LEU A 135 -21.25 15.36 5.68
C LEU A 135 -22.04 16.68 5.71
N ASP A 136 -22.08 17.31 6.88
CA ASP A 136 -22.68 18.64 7.00
C ASP A 136 -21.79 19.72 6.36
N SER A 137 -22.23 20.98 6.41
CA SER A 137 -21.48 22.10 5.82
C SER A 137 -20.16 22.40 6.54
N GLU A 138 -20.08 22.17 7.86
CA GLU A 138 -18.87 22.43 8.64
C GLU A 138 -17.80 21.38 8.32
N GLN A 139 -18.16 20.10 8.33
CA GLN A 139 -17.31 18.97 7.96
C GLN A 139 -16.80 19.10 6.52
N ARG A 140 -17.68 19.46 5.57
CA ARG A 140 -17.27 19.77 4.19
C ARG A 140 -16.33 20.97 4.11
N GLY A 141 -16.61 22.01 4.91
CA GLY A 141 -15.75 23.18 5.04
C GLY A 141 -14.34 22.86 5.55
N GLN A 142 -14.20 21.90 6.48
CA GLN A 142 -12.91 21.42 6.97
C GLN A 142 -12.09 20.76 5.84
N LEU A 143 -12.71 19.91 5.02
CA LEU A 143 -12.06 19.32 3.85
C LEU A 143 -11.66 20.37 2.81
N GLY A 144 -12.52 21.36 2.53
CA GLY A 144 -12.20 22.47 1.64
C GLY A 144 -11.00 23.29 2.11
N LYS A 145 -10.97 23.66 3.40
CA LYS A 145 -9.82 24.35 4.01
C LYS A 145 -8.54 23.53 3.90
N LEU A 146 -8.62 22.22 4.14
CA LEU A 146 -7.49 21.31 4.02
C LEU A 146 -6.92 21.28 2.59
N VAL A 147 -7.77 21.19 1.56
CA VAL A 147 -7.32 21.29 0.16
C VAL A 147 -6.58 22.59 -0.08
N THR A 148 -7.17 23.73 0.28
CA THR A 148 -6.55 25.04 0.03
C THR A 148 -5.24 25.21 0.81
N GLY A 149 -5.19 24.73 2.06
CA GLY A 149 -4.03 24.87 2.94
C GLY A 149 -2.85 23.96 2.56
N GLN A 150 -3.10 22.83 1.88
CA GLN A 150 -2.06 21.89 1.48
C GLN A 150 -1.46 22.17 0.10
N ARG A 151 -1.97 23.15 -0.67
CA ARG A 151 -1.51 23.44 -2.04
C ARG A 151 0.00 23.67 -2.12
N THR A 152 0.54 24.54 -1.27
CA THR A 152 1.98 24.82 -1.22
C THR A 152 2.76 23.57 -0.84
N GLU A 153 2.29 22.83 0.18
CA GLU A 153 2.96 21.63 0.66
C GLU A 153 3.04 20.53 -0.41
N ILE A 154 1.97 20.37 -1.19
CA ILE A 154 1.88 19.42 -2.30
C ILE A 154 2.81 19.86 -3.45
N ALA A 155 2.83 21.15 -3.79
CA ALA A 155 3.74 21.66 -4.83
C ALA A 155 5.21 21.46 -4.45
N GLU A 156 5.59 21.71 -3.20
CA GLU A 156 6.94 21.44 -2.68
C GLU A 156 7.28 19.95 -2.71
N TYR A 157 6.35 19.08 -2.30
CA TYR A 157 6.51 17.63 -2.40
C TYR A 157 6.76 17.20 -3.85
N GLU A 158 6.00 17.71 -4.81
CA GLU A 158 6.14 17.39 -6.23
C GLU A 158 7.50 17.83 -6.77
N GLN A 159 7.96 19.04 -6.43
CA GLN A 159 9.28 19.54 -6.83
C GLN A 159 10.42 18.69 -6.25
N LEU A 160 10.34 18.33 -4.97
CA LEU A 160 11.33 17.46 -4.33
C LEU A 160 11.33 16.06 -4.96
N ARG A 161 10.15 15.51 -5.26
CA ARG A 161 10.03 14.21 -5.92
C ARG A 161 10.60 14.25 -7.34
N GLU A 162 10.33 15.30 -8.11
CA GLU A 162 10.90 15.49 -9.45
C GLU A 162 12.44 15.61 -9.40
N LYS A 163 12.97 16.32 -8.41
CA LYS A 163 14.41 16.41 -8.16
C LYS A 163 15.03 15.03 -7.92
N VAL A 164 14.43 14.22 -7.05
CA VAL A 164 14.89 12.85 -6.76
C VAL A 164 14.85 11.99 -8.03
N LEU A 165 13.79 12.07 -8.83
CA LEU A 165 13.68 11.34 -10.09
C LEU A 165 14.75 11.76 -11.10
N THR A 166 15.02 13.06 -11.21
CA THR A 166 16.07 13.60 -12.09
C THR A 166 17.45 13.12 -11.67
N MET A 167 17.73 13.11 -10.36
CA MET A 167 18.98 12.54 -9.83
C MET A 167 19.07 11.03 -10.12
N LEU A 168 17.99 10.27 -9.92
CA LEU A 168 17.97 8.85 -10.29
C LEU A 168 18.24 8.61 -11.78
N GLN A 169 17.76 9.49 -12.65
CA GLN A 169 18.07 9.42 -14.08
C GLN A 169 19.55 9.72 -14.36
N SER A 170 20.17 10.67 -13.66
CA SER A 170 21.59 10.98 -13.88
C SER A 170 22.52 9.84 -13.45
N LEU A 171 22.12 8.99 -12.49
CA LEU A 171 22.85 7.75 -12.17
C LEU A 171 23.03 6.80 -13.36
N SER A 172 22.09 6.83 -14.30
CA SER A 172 22.16 5.99 -15.52
C SER A 172 23.10 6.59 -16.60
N GLN A 173 23.48 7.87 -16.46
CA GLN A 173 24.23 8.62 -17.47
C GLN A 173 25.66 8.98 -17.04
N GLU A 174 25.92 9.24 -15.75
CA GLU A 174 27.26 9.56 -15.24
C GLU A 174 28.05 8.30 -14.83
N LYS A 175 29.19 8.05 -15.48
CA LYS A 175 30.17 7.05 -15.06
C LYS A 175 31.55 7.69 -14.82
N PRO A 176 32.09 7.69 -13.58
CA PRO A 176 31.47 7.30 -12.31
C PRO A 176 30.55 8.40 -11.74
N PRO A 177 29.62 8.07 -10.81
CA PRO A 177 28.83 9.07 -10.09
C PRO A 177 29.75 10.03 -9.32
N GLN A 178 29.36 11.30 -9.24
CA GLN A 178 30.10 12.29 -8.45
C GLN A 178 30.21 11.87 -6.97
N ARG A 179 31.33 12.23 -6.33
CA ARG A 179 31.57 11.92 -4.91
C ARG A 179 30.46 12.56 -4.05
N GLY A 180 29.80 11.76 -3.21
CA GLY A 180 28.70 12.24 -2.36
C GLY A 180 27.33 12.30 -3.03
N PHE A 181 27.22 11.88 -4.30
CA PHE A 181 25.94 11.84 -5.02
C PHE A 181 24.87 11.01 -4.27
N GLU A 182 25.24 9.82 -3.77
CA GLU A 182 24.32 8.96 -3.02
C GLU A 182 23.83 9.61 -1.72
N GLN A 183 24.69 10.38 -1.05
CA GLN A 183 24.31 11.13 0.15
C GLN A 183 23.32 12.24 -0.19
N SER A 184 23.61 13.05 -1.22
CA SER A 184 22.69 14.10 -1.69
C SER A 184 21.34 13.54 -2.12
N LEU A 185 21.34 12.35 -2.74
CA LEU A 185 20.12 11.65 -3.14
C LEU A 185 19.34 11.14 -1.93
N ALA A 186 20.02 10.57 -0.94
CA ALA A 186 19.41 10.13 0.32
C ALA A 186 18.79 11.31 1.08
N ASP A 187 19.49 12.45 1.17
CA ASP A 187 19.00 13.66 1.82
C ASP A 187 17.76 14.23 1.11
N ALA A 188 17.78 14.26 -0.23
CA ALA A 188 16.62 14.70 -1.03
C ALA A 188 15.41 13.77 -0.83
N ALA A 189 15.62 12.45 -0.82
CA ALA A 189 14.54 11.49 -0.58
C ALA A 189 13.98 11.55 0.84
N LYS A 190 14.84 11.75 1.84
CA LYS A 190 14.41 11.98 3.21
C LYS A 190 13.48 13.19 3.30
N ALA A 191 13.84 14.30 2.62
CA ALA A 191 12.99 15.49 2.57
C ALA A 191 11.63 15.23 1.91
N VAL A 192 11.57 14.41 0.84
CA VAL A 192 10.31 13.95 0.24
C VAL A 192 9.44 13.22 1.27
N GLY A 193 10.02 12.25 1.99
CA GLY A 193 9.30 11.47 3.00
C GLY A 193 8.79 12.31 4.18
N GLU A 194 9.62 13.21 4.70
CA GLU A 194 9.23 14.14 5.75
C GLU A 194 8.07 15.03 5.29
N LYS A 195 8.10 15.50 4.04
CA LYS A 195 7.03 16.31 3.48
C LYS A 195 5.73 15.55 3.30
N GLU A 196 5.81 14.32 2.79
CA GLU A 196 4.64 13.45 2.64
C GLU A 196 3.98 13.16 3.99
N ILE A 197 4.77 12.89 5.03
CA ILE A 197 4.25 12.70 6.38
C ILE A 197 3.65 13.98 6.97
N GLY A 198 4.23 15.15 6.67
CA GLY A 198 3.62 16.44 7.04
C GLY A 198 2.20 16.58 6.47
N ILE A 199 2.04 16.28 5.19
CA ILE A 199 0.73 16.26 4.51
C ILE A 199 -0.21 15.24 5.15
N ALA A 200 0.26 14.02 5.41
CA ALA A 200 -0.52 12.96 6.05
C ALA A 200 -0.97 13.34 7.47
N THR A 201 -0.10 13.98 8.24
CA THR A 201 -0.39 14.42 9.62
C THR A 201 -1.49 15.49 9.63
N ALA A 202 -1.40 16.47 8.74
CA ALA A 202 -2.42 17.50 8.59
C ALA A 202 -3.77 16.90 8.15
N GLN A 203 -3.76 15.91 7.24
CA GLN A 203 -4.97 15.16 6.87
C GLN A 203 -5.56 14.40 8.06
N ALA A 204 -4.74 13.65 8.81
CA ALA A 204 -5.18 12.87 9.96
C ALA A 204 -5.79 13.74 11.08
N ARG A 205 -5.23 14.93 11.34
CA ARG A 205 -5.80 15.90 12.29
C ARG A 205 -7.20 16.35 11.86
N ALA A 206 -7.36 16.80 10.61
CA ALA A 206 -8.66 17.19 10.09
C ALA A 206 -9.66 16.04 10.12
N PHE A 207 -9.23 14.82 9.77
CA PHE A 207 -10.10 13.64 9.83
C PHE A 207 -10.47 13.25 11.26
N ALA A 208 -9.57 13.45 12.23
CA ALA A 208 -9.88 13.24 13.64
C ALA A 208 -10.92 14.24 14.15
N ASP A 209 -10.87 15.50 13.70
CA ASP A 209 -11.87 16.51 14.05
C ASP A 209 -13.23 16.23 13.39
N ILE A 210 -13.24 15.80 12.12
CA ILE A 210 -14.45 15.27 11.47
C ILE A 210 -15.00 14.09 12.27
N ALA A 211 -14.16 13.11 12.62
CA ALA A 211 -14.59 11.91 13.35
C ALA A 211 -15.29 12.23 14.69
N LYS A 212 -14.83 13.28 15.39
CA LYS A 212 -15.43 13.77 16.63
C LYS A 212 -16.78 14.43 16.42
N SER A 213 -16.96 15.16 15.31
CA SER A 213 -18.22 15.86 15.00
C SER A 213 -19.28 14.99 14.31
N LEU A 214 -18.93 13.78 13.83
CA LEU A 214 -19.88 12.88 13.18
C LEU A 214 -21.03 12.48 14.12
N THR A 215 -22.27 12.63 13.64
CA THR A 215 -23.46 12.08 14.30
C THR A 215 -23.47 10.55 14.24
N GLN A 216 -24.34 9.92 15.03
CA GLN A 216 -24.45 8.46 15.03
C GLN A 216 -24.96 7.95 13.67
N GLU A 217 -25.90 8.65 13.03
CA GLU A 217 -26.42 8.31 11.69
C GLU A 217 -25.31 8.41 10.64
N GLN A 218 -24.49 9.47 10.68
CA GLN A 218 -23.35 9.61 9.78
C GLN A 218 -22.35 8.47 9.99
N LYS A 219 -22.03 8.11 11.23
CA LYS A 219 -21.13 6.98 11.54
C LYS A 219 -21.65 5.66 10.97
N GLN A 220 -22.93 5.34 11.19
CA GLN A 220 -23.55 4.12 10.67
C GLN A 220 -23.54 4.10 9.13
N PHE A 221 -23.81 5.25 8.51
CA PHE A 221 -23.71 5.37 7.06
C PHE A 221 -22.29 5.10 6.54
N LEU A 222 -21.26 5.71 7.14
CA LEU A 222 -19.89 5.49 6.69
C LEU A 222 -19.45 4.03 6.89
N LEU A 223 -19.89 3.38 7.97
CA LEU A 223 -19.66 1.94 8.19
C LEU A 223 -20.33 1.08 7.10
N LEU A 224 -21.56 1.43 6.70
CA LEU A 224 -22.26 0.76 5.61
C LEU A 224 -21.47 0.90 4.29
N VAL A 225 -21.05 2.12 3.95
CA VAL A 225 -20.22 2.41 2.77
C VAL A 225 -18.94 1.57 2.77
N ARG A 226 -18.23 1.47 3.91
CA ARG A 226 -17.03 0.63 4.02
C ARG A 226 -17.33 -0.86 3.81
N SER A 227 -18.44 -1.35 4.36
CA SER A 227 -18.81 -2.77 4.29
C SER A 227 -19.26 -3.20 2.88
N SER A 228 -19.88 -2.28 2.13
CA SER A 228 -20.48 -2.55 0.82
C SER A 228 -20.30 -1.37 -0.15
N PRO A 229 -19.06 -1.08 -0.58
CA PRO A 229 -18.82 0.04 -1.50
C PRO A 229 -19.53 -0.15 -2.84
N ALA A 230 -19.62 -1.39 -3.33
CA ALA A 230 -20.31 -1.73 -4.59
C ALA A 230 -21.82 -1.46 -4.56
N ALA A 231 -22.44 -1.30 -3.38
CA ALA A 231 -23.86 -0.99 -3.26
C ALA A 231 -24.15 0.52 -3.41
N ILE A 232 -23.13 1.34 -3.65
CA ILE A 232 -23.29 2.79 -3.79
C ILE A 232 -23.86 3.10 -5.18
N SER A 233 -25.08 3.63 -5.21
CA SER A 233 -25.61 4.23 -6.43
C SER A 233 -24.97 5.61 -6.67
N THR A 234 -24.25 5.74 -7.78
CA THR A 234 -23.67 7.02 -8.23
C THR A 234 -24.71 7.98 -8.82
N ASN A 235 -25.92 7.47 -9.11
CA ASN A 235 -27.07 8.23 -9.62
C ASN A 235 -28.08 8.50 -8.48
N ASN A 236 -27.69 9.35 -7.54
CA ASN A 236 -28.53 9.81 -6.43
C ASN A 236 -28.59 11.34 -6.42
N GLU A 237 -29.77 11.91 -6.18
CA GLU A 237 -30.04 13.34 -6.00
C GLU A 237 -29.06 13.99 -5.00
N SER A 238 -28.72 13.31 -3.91
CA SER A 238 -27.77 13.81 -2.90
C SER A 238 -26.35 13.98 -3.44
N ILE A 239 -25.92 13.15 -4.40
CA ILE A 239 -24.63 13.30 -5.08
C ILE A 239 -24.71 14.45 -6.08
N ALA A 240 -25.84 14.62 -6.79
CA ALA A 240 -26.04 15.71 -7.72
C ALA A 240 -25.96 17.08 -7.01
N GLU A 241 -26.55 17.21 -5.83
CA GLU A 241 -26.45 18.40 -4.98
C GLU A 241 -25.00 18.71 -4.58
N VAL A 242 -24.23 17.67 -4.17
CA VAL A 242 -22.81 17.84 -3.85
C VAL A 242 -22.02 18.30 -5.07
N ARG A 243 -22.23 17.67 -6.24
CA ARG A 243 -21.58 18.09 -7.49
C ARG A 243 -21.91 19.55 -7.81
N ALA A 244 -23.18 19.95 -7.72
CA ALA A 244 -23.61 21.33 -7.95
C ALA A 244 -22.96 22.32 -6.96
N ALA A 245 -22.78 21.92 -5.70
CA ALA A 245 -22.07 22.74 -4.71
C ALA A 245 -20.57 22.87 -5.04
N LEU A 246 -19.94 21.80 -5.51
CA LEU A 246 -18.53 21.75 -5.88
C LEU A 246 -18.20 22.52 -7.17
N VAL A 247 -19.15 22.64 -8.11
CA VAL A 247 -18.98 23.39 -9.38
C VAL A 247 -18.51 24.84 -9.18
N LYS A 248 -18.76 25.43 -8.00
CA LYS A 248 -18.31 26.78 -7.64
C LYS A 248 -16.81 26.88 -7.30
N ILE A 249 -16.12 25.75 -7.24
CA ILE A 249 -14.71 25.60 -6.85
C ILE A 249 -13.88 25.20 -8.09
N ASP A 250 -12.57 25.47 -8.10
CA ASP A 250 -11.67 24.99 -9.14
C ASP A 250 -11.77 23.47 -9.34
N THR A 251 -11.80 23.01 -10.59
CA THR A 251 -11.99 21.59 -10.93
C THR A 251 -10.99 20.66 -10.24
N ARG A 252 -9.73 21.09 -10.07
CA ARG A 252 -8.71 20.28 -9.37
C ARG A 252 -9.02 20.12 -7.90
N ASP A 253 -9.54 21.17 -7.27
CA ASP A 253 -9.96 21.11 -5.87
C ASP A 253 -11.21 20.25 -5.69
N GLN A 254 -12.13 20.22 -6.66
CA GLN A 254 -13.33 19.38 -6.56
C GLN A 254 -12.96 17.91 -6.43
N GLU A 255 -12.05 17.44 -7.27
CA GLU A 255 -11.52 16.07 -7.20
C GLU A 255 -10.75 15.84 -5.89
N ALA A 256 -9.91 16.81 -5.48
CA ALA A 256 -9.18 16.76 -4.21
C ALA A 256 -10.10 16.60 -3.00
N ILE A 257 -11.19 17.36 -2.93
CA ILE A 257 -12.15 17.31 -1.83
C ILE A 257 -12.83 15.93 -1.78
N ALA A 258 -13.25 15.39 -2.92
CA ALA A 258 -13.83 14.05 -3.00
C ALA A 258 -12.83 12.96 -2.54
N ILE A 259 -11.58 13.04 -2.99
CA ILE A 259 -10.51 12.12 -2.56
C ILE A 259 -10.27 12.21 -1.05
N LEU A 260 -10.22 13.41 -0.48
CA LEU A 260 -10.05 13.58 0.95
C LEU A 260 -11.25 13.08 1.74
N ALA A 261 -12.48 13.22 1.22
CA ALA A 261 -13.66 12.65 1.84
C ALA A 261 -13.61 11.12 1.89
N TYR A 262 -13.16 10.48 0.81
CA TYR A 262 -12.91 9.04 0.78
C TYR A 262 -11.88 8.62 1.84
N LYS A 263 -10.72 9.29 1.89
CA LYS A 263 -9.68 9.04 2.90
C LYS A 263 -10.20 9.27 4.32
N ALA A 264 -10.96 10.33 4.54
CA ALA A 264 -11.58 10.64 5.82
C ALA A 264 -12.52 9.51 6.26
N ALA A 265 -13.35 9.00 5.37
CA ALA A 265 -14.25 7.91 5.68
C ALA A 265 -13.48 6.61 5.98
N CYS A 266 -12.40 6.30 5.25
CA CYS A 266 -11.52 5.17 5.56
C CYS A 266 -10.89 5.30 6.96
N TYR A 267 -10.41 6.49 7.29
CA TYR A 267 -9.84 6.80 8.59
C TYR A 267 -10.87 6.72 9.72
N CYS A 268 -12.07 7.30 9.55
CA CYS A 268 -13.10 7.38 10.58
C CYS A 268 -13.70 6.02 10.92
N THR A 269 -13.76 5.10 9.95
CA THR A 269 -14.45 3.80 10.10
C THR A 269 -13.51 2.61 10.22
N GLY A 270 -12.25 2.76 9.78
CA GLY A 270 -11.24 1.71 9.85
C GLY A 270 -10.43 1.77 11.14
N THR A 271 -10.05 0.59 11.63
CA THR A 271 -8.95 0.43 12.58
C THR A 271 -7.61 0.57 11.86
N ALA A 272 -6.54 0.91 12.59
CA ALA A 272 -5.17 0.91 12.05
C ALA A 272 -4.82 -0.41 11.34
N ALA A 273 -5.23 -1.56 11.91
CA ALA A 273 -5.00 -2.87 11.33
C ALA A 273 -5.74 -3.07 10.00
N GLN A 274 -7.01 -2.66 9.92
CA GLN A 274 -7.78 -2.75 8.67
C GLN A 274 -7.19 -1.83 7.58
N ASN A 275 -6.80 -0.62 7.95
CA ASN A 275 -6.23 0.33 6.99
C ASN A 275 -4.83 -0.11 6.53
N ALA A 276 -4.03 -0.74 7.40
CA ALA A 276 -2.76 -1.37 7.02
C ALA A 276 -2.93 -2.60 6.11
N ALA A 277 -3.99 -3.38 6.31
CA ALA A 277 -4.28 -4.57 5.49
C ALA A 277 -4.87 -4.23 4.10
N SER A 278 -5.59 -3.10 3.99
CA SER A 278 -6.41 -2.74 2.83
C SER A 278 -5.64 -2.29 1.56
N ARG A 279 -4.31 -2.14 1.61
CA ARG A 279 -3.49 -1.85 0.42
C ARG A 279 -2.18 -2.63 0.45
N THR A 280 -2.17 -3.81 -0.15
CA THR A 280 -0.96 -4.41 -0.72
C THR A 280 -0.83 -3.96 -2.17
N GLY A 281 -0.12 -2.86 -2.45
CA GLY A 281 0.42 -2.67 -3.81
C GLY A 281 -0.13 -1.52 -4.66
N ARG A 282 -0.14 -0.30 -4.13
CA ARG A 282 0.48 0.77 -4.92
C ARG A 282 1.88 0.95 -4.36
N SER A 283 2.85 0.23 -4.94
CA SER A 283 4.22 0.70 -4.89
C SER A 283 4.23 2.04 -5.63
N SER A 284 3.99 3.12 -4.90
CA SER A 284 4.41 4.47 -5.27
C SER A 284 5.93 4.60 -5.23
N GLY A 285 6.66 3.48 -5.15
CA GLY A 285 8.09 3.43 -5.36
C GLY A 285 8.45 4.29 -6.56
N LEU A 286 9.57 4.99 -6.46
CA LEU A 286 9.99 6.05 -7.38
C LEU A 286 9.96 5.64 -8.87
N PHE A 287 10.06 4.35 -9.18
CA PHE A 287 9.98 3.83 -10.55
C PHE A 287 8.59 3.38 -11.03
N GLY A 288 7.57 3.43 -10.17
CA GLY A 288 6.23 2.99 -10.52
C GLY A 288 6.15 1.50 -10.87
N GLY A 289 4.94 0.97 -10.89
CA GLY A 289 4.70 -0.38 -11.38
C GLY A 289 3.21 -0.55 -11.45
N LYS A 290 2.68 -0.83 -12.64
CA LYS A 290 1.32 -1.33 -12.74
C LYS A 290 1.32 -2.73 -12.16
N SER A 291 0.32 -3.04 -11.35
CA SER A 291 0.04 -4.42 -10.99
C SER A 291 -0.44 -5.15 -12.25
N ALA A 292 0.22 -6.24 -12.59
CA ALA A 292 -0.06 -7.07 -13.75
C ALA A 292 -1.51 -7.58 -13.80
N ASP A 293 -2.27 -7.14 -14.81
CA ASP A 293 -3.52 -7.79 -15.21
C ASP A 293 -3.21 -8.91 -16.22
N GLY A 294 -2.86 -10.10 -15.73
CA GLY A 294 -2.95 -11.42 -16.41
C GLY A 294 -2.13 -11.68 -17.68
N LYS A 295 -1.84 -10.68 -18.52
CA LYS A 295 -1.09 -10.80 -19.79
C LYS A 295 0.43 -10.61 -19.62
N GLU A 296 0.88 -10.10 -18.48
CA GLU A 296 2.30 -9.80 -18.21
C GLU A 296 3.13 -11.03 -17.85
N GLY A 297 2.55 -12.11 -17.32
CA GLY A 297 3.29 -13.34 -17.00
C GLY A 297 3.91 -14.00 -18.24
N GLN A 298 3.20 -13.96 -19.38
CA GLN A 298 3.70 -14.47 -20.65
C GLN A 298 4.83 -13.57 -21.23
N MET A 299 4.74 -12.25 -21.06
CA MET A 299 5.82 -11.33 -21.44
C MET A 299 7.06 -11.49 -20.55
N THR A 300 6.86 -11.75 -19.25
CA THR A 300 7.93 -11.96 -18.28
C THR A 300 8.73 -13.23 -18.59
N GLY A 301 8.05 -14.36 -18.81
CA GLY A 301 8.71 -15.61 -19.20
C GLY A 301 9.49 -15.46 -20.52
N THR A 302 8.91 -14.78 -21.51
CA THR A 302 9.56 -14.51 -22.80
C THR A 302 10.79 -13.65 -22.63
N PHE A 303 10.69 -12.54 -21.90
CA PHE A 303 11.81 -11.64 -21.63
C PHE A 303 12.95 -12.35 -20.91
N LEU A 304 12.66 -13.10 -19.83
CA LEU A 304 13.68 -13.84 -19.10
C LEU A 304 14.41 -14.86 -19.99
N ASN A 305 13.70 -15.50 -20.92
CA ASN A 305 14.31 -16.41 -21.90
C ASN A 305 15.23 -15.72 -22.92
N THR A 306 15.06 -14.42 -23.17
CA THR A 306 15.99 -13.66 -24.02
C THR A 306 17.28 -13.24 -23.32
N LEU A 307 17.30 -13.30 -21.98
CA LEU A 307 18.46 -12.92 -21.18
C LEU A 307 19.46 -14.07 -21.08
N ASN A 308 20.75 -13.74 -21.13
CA ASN A 308 21.81 -14.71 -20.88
C ASN A 308 21.87 -15.10 -19.38
N PRO A 309 22.55 -16.21 -19.02
CA PRO A 309 22.59 -16.68 -17.63
C PRO A 309 23.16 -15.67 -16.62
N THR A 310 24.04 -14.77 -17.04
CA THR A 310 24.61 -13.72 -16.18
C THR A 310 23.55 -12.64 -15.88
N GLN A 311 22.81 -12.19 -16.89
CA GLN A 311 21.71 -11.23 -16.77
C GLN A 311 20.56 -11.80 -15.91
N GLN A 312 20.20 -13.07 -16.14
CA GLN A 312 19.19 -13.75 -15.31
C GLN A 312 19.62 -13.80 -13.83
N ARG A 313 20.91 -14.08 -13.56
CA ARG A 313 21.44 -14.08 -12.20
C ARG A 313 21.39 -12.70 -11.55
N GLN A 314 21.68 -11.64 -12.30
CA GLN A 314 21.58 -10.26 -11.82
C GLN A 314 20.14 -9.89 -11.45
N LEU A 315 19.15 -10.26 -12.29
CA LEU A 315 17.73 -10.07 -11.96
C LEU A 315 17.30 -10.86 -10.72
N TYR A 316 17.78 -12.10 -10.58
CA TYR A 316 17.47 -12.91 -9.39
C TYR A 316 18.06 -12.29 -8.10
N GLN A 317 19.28 -11.75 -8.17
CA GLN A 317 19.89 -11.01 -7.05
C GLN A 317 19.12 -9.73 -6.72
N LEU A 318 18.70 -8.97 -7.75
CA LEU A 318 17.87 -7.78 -7.59
C LEU A 318 16.53 -8.13 -6.93
N LEU A 319 15.85 -9.18 -7.39
CA LEU A 319 14.62 -9.69 -6.81
C LEU A 319 14.79 -9.98 -5.32
N GLY A 320 15.85 -10.72 -4.94
CA GLY A 320 16.13 -11.03 -3.54
C GLY A 320 16.37 -9.79 -2.68
N SER A 321 16.98 -8.73 -3.23
CA SER A 321 17.13 -7.45 -2.53
C SER A 321 15.79 -6.72 -2.37
N GLN A 322 14.97 -6.69 -3.43
CA GLN A 322 13.67 -6.04 -3.45
C GLN A 322 12.68 -6.70 -2.49
N VAL A 323 12.69 -8.03 -2.36
CA VAL A 323 11.86 -8.75 -1.37
C VAL A 323 12.16 -8.30 0.06
N ARG A 324 13.45 -8.16 0.43
CA ARG A 324 13.84 -7.70 1.77
C ARG A 324 13.44 -6.25 2.01
N THR A 325 13.65 -5.40 1.01
CA THR A 325 13.31 -3.99 1.08
C THR A 325 11.81 -3.77 1.18
N LEU A 326 11.01 -4.49 0.39
CA LEU A 326 9.55 -4.46 0.43
C LEU A 326 9.00 -4.85 1.80
N ARG A 327 9.54 -5.91 2.44
CA ARG A 327 9.14 -6.28 3.81
C ARG A 327 9.42 -5.15 4.81
N THR A 328 10.56 -4.49 4.67
CA THR A 328 10.95 -3.36 5.53
C THR A 328 10.01 -2.16 5.30
N GLN A 329 9.69 -1.86 4.04
CA GLN A 329 8.74 -0.80 3.67
C GLN A 329 7.34 -1.08 4.22
N MET A 330 6.82 -2.31 4.08
CA MET A 330 5.49 -2.66 4.60
C MET A 330 5.43 -2.54 6.13
N SER A 331 6.49 -2.93 6.84
CA SER A 331 6.60 -2.74 8.29
C SER A 331 6.60 -1.26 8.67
N ARG A 332 7.41 -0.43 8.00
CA ARG A 332 7.49 1.02 8.25
C ARG A 332 6.17 1.73 7.92
N ARG A 333 5.55 1.40 6.79
CA ARG A 333 4.21 1.90 6.42
C ARG A 333 3.18 1.56 7.48
N THR A 334 3.18 0.33 7.97
CA THR A 334 2.29 -0.08 9.09
C THR A 334 2.52 0.80 10.32
N GLN A 335 3.78 1.06 10.69
CA GLN A 335 4.08 1.96 11.81
C GLN A 335 3.56 3.39 11.60
N VAL A 336 3.67 3.94 10.38
CA VAL A 336 3.08 5.24 10.03
C VAL A 336 1.56 5.22 10.20
N ILE A 337 0.87 4.21 9.66
CA ILE A 337 -0.58 4.09 9.74
C ILE A 337 -1.04 4.04 11.20
N PHE A 338 -0.39 3.23 12.04
CA PHE A 338 -0.70 3.13 13.46
C PHE A 338 -0.45 4.44 14.21
N ALA A 339 0.64 5.14 13.88
CA ALA A 339 0.93 6.43 14.48
C ALA A 339 -0.08 7.51 14.03
N LEU A 340 -0.46 7.56 12.75
CA LEU A 340 -1.53 8.46 12.29
C LEU A 340 -2.87 8.15 12.96
N ASP A 341 -3.21 6.87 13.16
CA ASP A 341 -4.43 6.47 13.86
C ASP A 341 -4.46 6.92 15.33
N ALA A 342 -3.29 6.96 15.98
CA ALA A 342 -3.15 7.48 17.35
C ALA A 342 -3.48 8.97 17.47
N ILE A 343 -3.51 9.74 16.38
CA ILE A 343 -3.97 11.15 16.42
C ILE A 343 -5.43 11.23 16.88
N LYS A 344 -6.24 10.18 16.69
CA LYS A 344 -7.61 10.09 17.23
C LYS A 344 -7.66 10.23 18.74
N THR A 345 -6.63 9.79 19.46
CA THR A 345 -6.60 9.82 20.93
C THR A 345 -6.14 11.17 21.50
N GLY A 346 -5.63 12.08 20.65
CA GLY A 346 -5.18 13.41 21.05
C GLY A 346 -3.78 13.44 21.68
N GLU A 347 -2.99 12.38 21.55
CA GLU A 347 -1.64 12.33 22.11
C GLU A 347 -0.63 13.18 21.30
N PRO A 348 0.05 14.17 21.91
CA PRO A 348 0.97 15.07 21.22
C PRO A 348 2.35 14.44 20.89
N ALA A 349 2.69 13.29 21.47
CA ALA A 349 4.00 12.64 21.28
C ALA A 349 4.18 11.95 19.91
N VAL A 350 3.15 11.96 19.07
CA VAL A 350 3.09 11.17 17.83
C VAL A 350 3.86 11.83 16.67
N GLU A 351 3.97 13.16 16.63
CA GLU A 351 4.37 13.88 15.41
C GLU A 351 5.86 13.85 15.10
N ARG A 352 6.73 14.06 16.09
CA ARG A 352 8.19 13.91 15.88
C ARG A 352 8.55 12.48 15.48
N LYS A 353 7.86 11.50 16.08
CA LYS A 353 8.04 10.09 15.75
C LYS A 353 7.53 9.80 14.33
N LEU A 354 6.40 10.37 13.93
CA LEU A 354 5.90 10.28 12.55
C LEU A 354 6.90 10.85 11.55
N GLN A 355 7.44 12.05 11.77
CA GLN A 355 8.42 12.66 10.89
C GLN A 355 9.68 11.79 10.75
N GLN A 356 10.18 11.26 11.86
CA GLN A 356 11.34 10.35 11.86
C GLN A 356 11.06 9.06 11.06
N VAL A 357 9.90 8.41 11.30
CA VAL A 357 9.51 7.18 10.59
C VAL A 357 9.25 7.45 9.11
N GLY A 358 8.71 8.62 8.76
CA GLY A 358 8.52 9.10 7.40
C GLY A 358 9.80 9.28 6.60
N GLY A 359 10.76 10.03 7.15
CA GLY A 359 12.07 10.20 6.54
C GLY A 359 12.77 8.86 6.35
N GLN A 360 12.71 7.98 7.35
CA GLN A 360 13.20 6.61 7.29
C GLN A 360 12.50 5.77 6.21
N PHE A 361 11.18 5.89 6.05
CA PHE A 361 10.41 5.17 5.03
C PHE A 361 10.88 5.58 3.62
N ALA A 362 10.95 6.89 3.34
CA ALA A 362 11.39 7.38 2.04
C ALA A 362 12.86 7.06 1.74
N GLU A 363 13.74 7.10 2.73
CA GLU A 363 15.13 6.65 2.58
C GLU A 363 15.22 5.18 2.18
N THR A 364 14.32 4.32 2.69
CA THR A 364 14.25 2.90 2.31
C THR A 364 13.73 2.72 0.88
N GLU A 365 12.72 3.48 0.47
CA GLU A 365 12.27 3.52 -0.93
C GLU A 365 13.39 4.01 -1.87
N MET A 366 14.16 5.00 -1.43
CA MET A 366 15.29 5.53 -2.17
C MET A 366 16.40 4.49 -2.36
N GLN A 367 16.79 3.79 -1.30
CA GLN A 367 17.82 2.75 -1.41
C GLN A 367 17.39 1.61 -2.35
N ALA A 368 16.09 1.26 -2.36
CA ALA A 368 15.53 0.31 -3.31
C ALA A 368 15.68 0.82 -4.75
N ALA A 369 15.32 2.08 -4.97
CA ALA A 369 15.39 2.74 -6.26
C ALA A 369 16.85 2.87 -6.78
N VAL A 370 17.83 3.23 -5.93
CA VAL A 370 19.25 3.24 -6.35
C VAL A 370 19.73 1.86 -6.76
N THR A 371 19.40 0.84 -5.96
CA THR A 371 19.80 -0.55 -6.22
C THR A 371 19.20 -1.03 -7.54
N GLU A 372 17.93 -0.70 -7.79
CA GLU A 372 17.24 -0.99 -9.02
C GLU A 372 17.86 -0.26 -10.21
N ALA A 373 18.02 1.08 -10.15
CA ALA A 373 18.58 1.87 -11.23
C ALA A 373 19.97 1.35 -11.67
N LYS A 374 20.84 1.01 -10.72
CA LYS A 374 22.15 0.41 -11.00
C LYS A 374 22.03 -0.95 -11.68
N ALA A 375 21.16 -1.82 -11.19
CA ALA A 375 20.95 -3.13 -11.77
C ALA A 375 20.36 -3.05 -13.19
N LEU A 376 19.41 -2.16 -13.42
CA LEU A 376 18.83 -1.90 -14.74
C LEU A 376 19.89 -1.39 -15.72
N GLN A 377 20.76 -0.47 -15.29
CA GLN A 377 21.84 0.04 -16.14
C GLN A 377 22.84 -1.06 -16.51
N ILE A 378 23.20 -1.94 -15.56
CA ILE A 378 24.09 -3.08 -15.85
C ILE A 378 23.47 -4.02 -16.88
N ILE A 379 22.18 -4.35 -16.74
CA ILE A 379 21.46 -5.18 -17.70
C ILE A 379 21.43 -4.51 -19.06
N LYS A 380 21.11 -3.22 -19.13
CA LYS A 380 21.09 -2.43 -20.37
C LYS A 380 22.45 -2.40 -21.06
N ASP A 381 23.52 -2.09 -20.34
CA ASP A 381 24.89 -2.06 -20.88
C ASP A 381 25.28 -3.42 -21.47
N SER A 382 24.88 -4.51 -20.81
CA SER A 382 25.15 -5.88 -21.25
C SER A 382 24.31 -6.35 -22.43
N LEU A 383 23.28 -5.59 -22.83
CA LEU A 383 22.48 -5.86 -24.03
C LEU A 383 23.01 -5.10 -25.26
N THR A 384 23.79 -4.03 -25.03
CA THR A 384 24.38 -3.17 -26.07
C THR A 384 25.84 -3.47 -26.39
N ALA A 385 26.51 -4.26 -25.55
CA ALA A 385 27.86 -4.77 -25.74
C ALA A 385 27.83 -6.14 -26.43
#